data_AF-A0A1G0WS22-F1
#
_entry.id   AF-A0A1G0WS22-F1
#
_cell.length_a   1.000
_cell.length_b   1.000
_cell.length_c   1.000
_cell.angle_alpha   90.00
_cell.angle_beta   90.00
_cell.angle_gamma   90.00
#
_symmetry.space_group_name_H-M   'P 1'
#
loop_
_entity.id
_entity.type
_entity.pdbx_description
1 polymer ?
#
loop_
_entity_poly.entity_id
_entity_poly.type
_entity_poly.pdbx_seq_one_letter_code
_entity_poly.pdbx_strand_id
1 'polypeptide(L)'
;MLVENMKSILFLVILTSIILLSCNEPTGGGEDGHGVYITVVDSTSGKPLDSAIVRVYYTVGQVEMDPNYKCINTPNPFYNQTDFGFTLNTPQNVIIILINQEKNIVMDTIINQIFKEGRFNILWGIPDSLTEQYDNGFYTLRIILGDSVTNYEMFLLKFNYLSTEINKGVPIKVYQTQTNGLVVIQPGDLPWIGRRFRKYGEAGFNLGDYLIKDSINIEVVLDAYYTKKRTIYFDKKVAKYLTVKM
;
A
#
# COMPACT_ATOMS: atom_id res chain seq x y z
N MET A 1 24.19 14.36 66.06
CA MET A 1 24.52 13.26 65.12
C MET A 1 23.28 12.59 64.52
N LEU A 2 22.36 12.01 65.29
CA LEU A 2 21.14 11.37 64.75
C LEU A 2 20.18 12.33 64.01
N VAL A 3 20.02 13.56 64.53
CA VAL A 3 19.09 14.56 63.94
C VAL A 3 19.60 15.15 62.63
N GLU A 4 20.91 15.30 62.48
CA GLU A 4 21.51 15.78 61.21
C GLU A 4 21.41 14.71 60.12
N ASN A 5 21.67 13.44 60.46
CA ASN A 5 21.49 12.33 59.53
C ASN A 5 20.04 12.20 59.05
N MET A 6 19.05 12.43 59.91
CA MET A 6 17.64 12.44 59.50
C MET A 6 17.31 13.58 58.53
N LYS A 7 17.90 14.77 58.71
CA LYS A 7 17.69 15.91 57.80
C LYS A 7 18.30 15.63 56.43
N SER A 8 19.49 15.02 56.39
CA SER A 8 20.15 14.63 55.14
C SER A 8 19.38 13.54 54.39
N ILE A 9 18.83 12.55 55.12
CA ILE A 9 17.98 11.50 54.51
C ILE A 9 16.69 12.11 53.97
N LEU A 10 16.02 12.98 54.73
CA LEU A 10 14.79 13.62 54.29
C LEU A 10 15.03 14.51 53.05
N PHE A 11 16.15 15.23 53.01
CA PHE A 11 16.54 16.04 51.84
C PHE A 11 16.82 15.16 50.63
N LEU A 12 17.50 14.02 50.81
CA LEU A 12 17.76 13.06 49.74
C LEU A 12 16.45 12.49 49.19
N VAL A 13 15.51 12.11 50.07
CA VAL A 13 14.19 11.58 49.67
C VAL A 13 13.42 12.63 48.87
N ILE A 14 13.34 13.87 49.36
CA ILE A 14 12.64 14.96 48.66
C ILE A 14 13.30 15.25 47.29
N LEU A 15 14.63 15.28 47.23
CA LEU A 15 15.36 15.48 45.98
C LEU A 15 15.11 14.34 44.99
N THR A 16 15.14 13.08 45.43
CA THR A 16 14.79 11.94 44.58
C THR A 16 13.32 11.96 44.14
N SER A 17 12.39 12.37 44.99
CA SER A 17 10.98 12.51 44.61
C SER A 17 10.74 13.64 43.60
N ILE A 18 11.45 14.76 43.72
CA ILE A 18 11.39 15.86 42.75
C ILE A 18 12.02 15.43 41.42
N ILE A 19 13.13 14.69 41.42
CA ILE A 19 13.73 14.14 40.21
C ILE A 19 12.78 13.13 39.54
N LEU A 20 12.18 12.23 40.31
CA LEU A 20 11.20 11.25 39.80
C LEU A 20 9.93 11.91 39.26
N LEU A 21 9.48 13.03 39.85
CA LEU A 21 8.34 13.82 39.36
C LEU A 21 8.70 14.74 38.18
N SER A 22 9.96 15.16 38.04
CA SER A 22 10.45 15.94 36.89
C SER A 22 10.64 15.09 35.63
N CYS A 23 10.62 13.75 35.77
CA CYS A 23 10.55 12.81 34.65
C CYS A 23 9.11 12.56 34.14
N ASN A 24 8.13 13.36 34.56
CA ASN A 24 6.75 13.35 34.03
C ASN A 24 6.48 14.48 33.03
N GLU A 25 7.50 14.97 32.32
CA GLU A 25 7.20 15.36 30.94
C GLU A 25 6.65 14.11 30.25
N PRO A 26 5.54 14.17 29.49
CA PRO A 26 5.16 13.09 28.62
C PRO A 26 6.24 13.01 27.53
N THR A 27 7.38 12.41 27.85
CA THR A 27 8.22 11.76 26.86
C THR A 27 7.38 10.61 26.37
N GLY A 28 6.50 10.89 25.41
CA GLY A 28 5.92 9.89 24.53
C GLY A 28 7.03 9.25 23.72
N GLY A 29 7.92 8.52 24.39
CA GLY A 29 8.75 7.47 23.83
C GLY A 29 7.85 6.26 23.64
N GLY A 30 6.96 6.34 22.65
CA GLY A 30 6.59 5.13 21.92
C GLY A 30 7.70 4.93 20.91
N GLU A 31 8.39 3.79 21.00
CA GLU A 31 9.32 3.19 20.02
C GLU A 31 9.82 4.15 18.95
N ASP A 32 11.13 4.46 18.90
CA ASP A 32 11.76 5.22 17.81
C ASP A 32 11.20 4.77 16.46
N GLY A 33 10.18 5.51 16.03
CA GLY A 33 9.15 4.96 15.18
C GLY A 33 9.64 5.10 13.78
N HIS A 34 10.11 4.00 13.20
CA HIS A 34 10.20 3.90 11.76
C HIS A 34 8.81 4.31 11.24
N GLY A 35 8.68 5.47 10.62
CA GLY A 35 7.38 6.06 10.30
C GLY A 35 7.51 7.47 9.71
N VAL A 36 6.43 7.95 9.09
CA VAL A 36 6.35 9.32 8.55
C VAL A 36 5.33 10.12 9.32
N TYR A 37 5.81 11.21 9.91
CA TYR A 37 5.05 12.14 10.72
C TYR A 37 4.66 13.33 9.86
N ILE A 38 3.35 13.54 9.70
CA ILE A 38 2.79 14.65 8.93
C ILE A 38 2.01 15.53 9.89
N THR A 39 2.38 16.81 9.97
CA THR A 39 1.61 17.82 10.69
C THR A 39 0.93 18.73 9.69
N VAL A 40 -0.40 18.80 9.76
CA VAL A 40 -1.21 19.69 8.94
C VAL A 40 -1.51 20.96 9.73
N VAL A 41 -1.19 22.11 9.15
CA VAL A 41 -1.38 23.42 9.79
C VAL A 41 -2.06 24.40 8.85
N ASP A 42 -2.81 25.34 9.41
CA ASP A 42 -3.35 26.48 8.70
C ASP A 42 -2.22 27.40 8.23
N SER A 43 -2.19 27.73 6.94
CA SER A 43 -1.10 28.51 6.35
C SER A 43 -0.98 29.94 6.89
N THR A 44 -2.07 30.51 7.42
CA THR A 44 -2.12 31.92 7.85
C THR A 44 -1.76 32.06 9.34
N SER A 45 -2.42 31.27 10.19
CA SER A 45 -2.26 31.30 11.65
C SER A 45 -1.17 30.37 12.16
N GLY A 46 -0.72 29.41 11.35
CA GLY A 46 0.22 28.36 11.76
C GLY A 46 -0.35 27.36 12.77
N LYS A 47 -1.64 27.47 13.10
CA LYS A 47 -2.30 26.57 14.06
C LYS A 47 -2.53 25.20 13.43
N PRO A 48 -2.48 24.11 14.22
CA PRO A 48 -2.79 22.80 13.71
C PRO A 48 -4.25 22.67 13.25
N LEU A 49 -4.47 21.84 12.22
CA LEU A 49 -5.78 21.55 11.68
C LEU A 49 -6.18 20.11 12.03
N ASP A 50 -6.99 19.96 13.08
CA ASP A 50 -7.41 18.65 13.61
C ASP A 50 -8.54 17.98 12.79
N SER A 51 -9.10 18.66 11.78
CA SER A 51 -10.17 18.14 10.91
C SER A 51 -9.72 17.77 9.48
N ALA A 52 -8.43 17.85 9.18
CA ALA A 52 -7.94 17.54 7.84
C ALA A 52 -7.92 16.02 7.58
N ILE A 53 -8.19 15.64 6.34
CA ILE A 53 -8.12 14.26 5.87
C ILE A 53 -6.83 14.10 5.07
N VAL A 54 -5.98 13.15 5.44
CA VAL A 54 -4.77 12.79 4.70
C VAL A 54 -4.98 11.47 3.99
N ARG A 55 -4.93 11.49 2.66
CA ARG A 55 -5.05 10.34 1.78
C ARG A 55 -3.68 9.95 1.26
N VAL A 56 -3.33 8.67 1.38
CA VAL A 56 -1.99 8.16 1.03
C VAL A 56 -2.08 7.25 -0.19
N TYR A 57 -1.16 7.43 -1.14
CA TYR A 57 -1.09 6.72 -2.42
C TYR A 57 0.33 6.22 -2.67
N TYR A 58 0.48 5.08 -3.35
CA TYR A 58 1.81 4.60 -3.74
C TYR A 58 2.33 5.46 -4.88
N THR A 59 3.65 5.64 -4.90
CA THR A 59 4.32 6.10 -6.11
C THR A 59 4.82 4.87 -6.86
N VAL A 60 4.49 4.77 -8.14
CA VAL A 60 5.01 3.71 -9.00
C VAL A 60 6.03 4.30 -9.96
N GLY A 61 7.14 3.59 -10.18
CA GLY A 61 8.14 3.93 -11.20
C GLY A 61 8.36 2.78 -12.15
N GLN A 62 8.67 3.10 -13.40
CA GLN A 62 9.19 2.12 -14.34
C GLN A 62 10.63 1.74 -13.94
N VAL A 63 10.98 0.47 -14.05
CA VAL A 63 12.33 -0.08 -13.93
C VAL A 63 12.74 -0.68 -15.27
N GLU A 64 14.05 -0.86 -15.46
CA GLU A 64 14.60 -1.50 -16.65
C GLU A 64 14.02 -2.90 -16.83
N MET A 65 13.77 -3.26 -18.10
CA MET A 65 13.06 -4.47 -18.49
C MET A 65 13.91 -5.72 -18.23
N ASP A 66 13.41 -6.67 -17.44
CA ASP A 66 13.98 -8.01 -17.36
C ASP A 66 13.41 -8.89 -18.49
N PRO A 67 14.20 -9.28 -19.50
CA PRO A 67 13.70 -10.06 -20.63
C PRO A 67 13.29 -11.49 -20.26
N ASN A 68 13.65 -12.00 -19.09
CA ASN A 68 13.42 -13.40 -18.70
C ASN A 68 12.13 -13.64 -17.90
N TYR A 69 11.58 -12.60 -17.30
CA TYR A 69 10.38 -12.72 -16.49
C TYR A 69 9.15 -12.88 -17.40
N LYS A 70 8.12 -13.63 -16.99
CA LYS A 70 6.90 -13.90 -17.78
C LYS A 70 5.68 -13.71 -16.87
N CYS A 71 4.95 -12.62 -17.06
CA CYS A 71 3.77 -12.26 -16.28
C CYS A 71 2.62 -11.95 -17.25
N ILE A 72 1.36 -12.17 -16.87
CA ILE A 72 0.21 -11.59 -17.57
C ILE A 72 -0.47 -10.69 -16.57
N ASN A 73 -0.57 -9.41 -16.89
CA ASN A 73 -1.21 -8.46 -15.99
C ASN A 73 -2.71 -8.68 -16.00
N THR A 74 -3.28 -8.96 -14.83
CA THR A 74 -4.70 -9.22 -14.57
C THR A 74 -5.24 -8.30 -13.48
N PRO A 75 -6.55 -8.00 -13.47
CA PRO A 75 -6.96 -6.65 -13.84
C PRO A 75 -5.89 -5.64 -13.49
N ASN A 76 -5.39 -5.01 -14.54
CA ASN A 76 -4.53 -3.86 -14.48
C ASN A 76 -4.94 -2.97 -13.28
N PRO A 77 -4.01 -2.43 -12.47
CA PRO A 77 -4.37 -1.44 -11.46
C PRO A 77 -5.22 -0.28 -12.03
N PHE A 78 -5.24 -0.07 -13.36
CA PHE A 78 -6.05 0.89 -14.13
C PHE A 78 -7.36 0.35 -14.74
N TYR A 79 -7.57 -0.97 -14.83
CA TYR A 79 -8.77 -1.58 -15.43
C TYR A 79 -9.15 -2.89 -14.73
N ASN A 80 -10.40 -3.03 -14.32
CA ASN A 80 -10.93 -4.20 -13.61
C ASN A 80 -11.10 -5.46 -14.49
N GLN A 81 -10.57 -5.48 -15.72
CA GLN A 81 -10.68 -6.57 -16.69
C GLN A 81 -9.34 -6.91 -17.34
N THR A 82 -9.22 -8.14 -17.85
CA THR A 82 -8.03 -8.66 -18.52
C THR A 82 -8.39 -9.73 -19.53
N ASP A 83 -7.69 -9.67 -20.65
CA ASP A 83 -7.81 -10.62 -21.74
C ASP A 83 -6.64 -11.60 -21.72
N PHE A 84 -6.92 -12.89 -21.83
CA PHE A 84 -5.90 -13.91 -22.01
C PHE A 84 -6.38 -15.02 -22.94
N GLY A 85 -5.44 -15.59 -23.69
CA GLY A 85 -5.74 -16.60 -24.70
C GLY A 85 -4.97 -17.89 -24.52
N PHE A 86 -5.57 -18.98 -24.98
CA PHE A 86 -4.93 -20.28 -25.13
C PHE A 86 -5.42 -20.97 -26.41
N THR A 87 -4.67 -21.96 -26.88
CA THR A 87 -5.02 -22.74 -28.07
C THR A 87 -5.07 -24.22 -27.69
N LEU A 88 -6.10 -24.90 -28.17
CA LEU A 88 -6.28 -26.35 -27.99
C LEU A 88 -6.21 -27.02 -29.35
N ASN A 89 -5.36 -28.05 -29.47
CA ASN A 89 -5.25 -28.86 -30.67
C ASN A 89 -6.26 -30.03 -30.70
N THR A 90 -6.79 -30.38 -29.52
CA THR A 90 -7.80 -31.44 -29.33
C THR A 90 -8.78 -31.00 -28.24
N PRO A 91 -10.00 -31.54 -28.22
CA PRO A 91 -10.92 -31.32 -27.11
C PRO A 91 -10.31 -31.76 -25.78
N GLN A 92 -10.38 -30.91 -24.76
CA GLN A 92 -9.88 -31.22 -23.42
C GLN A 92 -10.56 -30.37 -22.35
N ASN A 93 -10.51 -30.84 -21.11
CA ASN A 93 -10.94 -30.04 -19.96
C ASN A 93 -9.92 -28.92 -19.72
N VAL A 94 -10.44 -27.70 -19.58
CA VAL A 94 -9.67 -26.51 -19.24
C VAL A 94 -10.05 -26.11 -17.84
N ILE A 95 -9.06 -25.98 -16.96
CA ILE A 95 -9.25 -25.42 -15.62
C ILE A 95 -8.44 -24.14 -15.54
N ILE A 96 -9.09 -23.04 -15.18
CA ILE A 96 -8.42 -21.78 -14.90
C ILE A 96 -8.77 -21.38 -13.48
N ILE A 97 -7.74 -21.30 -12.64
CA ILE A 97 -7.88 -20.93 -11.24
C ILE A 97 -7.06 -19.69 -10.93
N LEU A 98 -7.52 -18.97 -9.93
CA LEU A 98 -6.87 -17.81 -9.36
C LEU A 98 -6.31 -18.19 -7.98
N ILE A 99 -5.02 -17.95 -7.75
CA ILE A 99 -4.33 -18.29 -6.52
C ILE A 99 -3.79 -17.01 -5.88
N ASN A 100 -4.01 -16.78 -4.59
CA ASN A 100 -3.29 -15.74 -3.85
C ASN A 100 -1.90 -16.28 -3.51
N GLN A 101 -0.83 -15.62 -3.99
CA GLN A 101 0.54 -16.14 -3.83
C GLN A 101 1.03 -16.08 -2.39
N GLU A 102 0.63 -15.06 -1.63
CA GLU A 102 1.09 -14.89 -0.24
C GLU A 102 0.45 -15.88 0.71
N LYS A 103 -0.86 -16.10 0.54
CA LYS A 103 -1.63 -17.06 1.33
C LYS A 103 -1.50 -18.49 0.78
N ASN A 104 -1.03 -18.64 -0.47
CA ASN A 104 -0.95 -19.89 -1.22
C ASN A 104 -2.29 -20.66 -1.24
N ILE A 105 -3.40 -19.95 -1.46
CA ILE A 105 -4.75 -20.52 -1.53
C ILE A 105 -5.39 -20.24 -2.89
N VAL A 106 -6.18 -21.20 -3.39
CA VAL A 106 -7.07 -20.97 -4.53
C VAL A 106 -8.20 -20.06 -4.07
N MET A 107 -8.28 -18.89 -4.68
CA MET A 107 -9.30 -17.88 -4.39
C MET A 107 -10.55 -18.10 -5.22
N ASP A 108 -10.39 -18.50 -6.49
CA ASP A 108 -11.50 -18.67 -7.42
C ASP A 108 -11.18 -19.69 -8.53
N THR A 109 -12.23 -20.28 -9.10
CA THR A 109 -12.16 -21.09 -10.32
C THR A 109 -12.94 -20.38 -11.41
N ILE A 110 -12.20 -19.72 -12.30
CA ILE A 110 -12.74 -18.88 -13.37
C ILE A 110 -13.41 -19.76 -14.44
N ILE A 111 -12.75 -20.86 -14.80
CA ILE A 111 -13.22 -21.82 -15.80
C ILE A 111 -12.93 -23.23 -15.30
N ASN A 112 -13.89 -24.13 -15.47
CA ASN A 112 -13.70 -25.57 -15.30
C ASN A 112 -14.69 -26.32 -16.21
N GLN A 113 -14.32 -26.45 -17.49
CA GLN A 113 -15.18 -27.09 -18.48
C GLN A 113 -14.39 -27.62 -19.68
N ILE A 114 -15.05 -28.48 -20.45
CA ILE A 114 -14.50 -29.03 -21.70
C ILE A 114 -14.67 -28.01 -22.82
N PHE A 115 -13.57 -27.74 -23.52
CA PHE A 115 -13.57 -26.96 -24.76
C PHE A 115 -13.24 -27.87 -25.95
N LYS A 116 -13.73 -27.50 -27.13
CA LYS A 116 -13.30 -28.09 -28.41
C LYS A 116 -11.93 -27.56 -28.80
N GLU A 117 -11.33 -28.15 -29.83
CA GLU A 117 -10.16 -27.59 -30.50
C GLU A 117 -10.43 -26.16 -31.02
N GLY A 118 -9.40 -25.32 -30.99
CA GLY A 118 -9.51 -23.93 -31.43
C GLY A 118 -8.65 -22.97 -30.62
N ARG A 119 -8.72 -21.69 -31.01
CA ARG A 119 -8.10 -20.57 -30.29
C ARG A 119 -9.17 -19.88 -29.46
N PHE A 120 -8.89 -19.71 -28.18
CA PHE A 120 -9.78 -19.07 -27.23
C PHE A 120 -9.15 -17.78 -26.73
N ASN A 121 -10.00 -16.78 -26.54
CA ASN A 121 -9.66 -15.53 -25.89
C ASN A 121 -10.72 -15.25 -24.83
N ILE A 122 -10.28 -15.03 -23.60
CA ILE A 122 -11.15 -14.91 -22.44
C ILE A 122 -10.92 -13.55 -21.82
N LEU A 123 -11.98 -12.76 -21.82
CA LEU A 123 -12.07 -11.56 -21.03
C LEU A 123 -12.54 -11.93 -19.62
N TRP A 124 -11.64 -11.86 -18.66
CA TRP A 124 -11.94 -12.03 -17.25
C TRP A 124 -11.70 -10.72 -16.50
N GLY A 125 -12.65 -10.32 -15.69
CA GLY A 125 -12.49 -9.19 -14.78
C GLY A 125 -12.91 -9.52 -13.38
N ILE A 126 -12.55 -8.65 -12.45
CA ILE A 126 -13.12 -8.64 -11.11
C ILE A 126 -14.33 -7.70 -11.16
N PRO A 127 -15.57 -8.22 -11.17
CA PRO A 127 -16.76 -7.39 -11.05
C PRO A 127 -16.66 -6.51 -9.80
N ASP A 128 -17.22 -5.31 -9.84
CA ASP A 128 -17.16 -4.38 -8.72
C ASP A 128 -17.69 -5.01 -7.42
N SER A 129 -18.71 -5.86 -7.51
CA SER A 129 -19.27 -6.63 -6.38
C SER A 129 -18.30 -7.66 -5.75
N LEU A 130 -17.26 -8.08 -6.47
CA LEU A 130 -16.24 -9.00 -5.99
C LEU A 130 -14.93 -8.29 -5.63
N THR A 131 -14.79 -6.99 -5.91
CA THR A 131 -13.57 -6.22 -5.56
C THR A 131 -13.32 -6.15 -4.05
N GLU A 132 -14.36 -6.32 -3.23
CA GLU A 132 -14.22 -6.45 -1.79
C GLU A 132 -13.62 -7.80 -1.35
N GLN A 133 -13.80 -8.86 -2.16
CA GLN A 133 -13.40 -10.23 -1.81
C GLN A 133 -11.91 -10.53 -2.04
N TYR A 134 -11.26 -9.80 -2.94
CA TYR A 134 -9.83 -9.96 -3.23
C TYR A 134 -9.03 -8.91 -2.47
N ASP A 135 -7.97 -9.25 -1.75
CA ASP A 135 -7.07 -8.27 -1.13
C ASP A 135 -6.13 -7.61 -2.15
N ASN A 136 -5.47 -6.52 -1.75
CA ASN A 136 -4.26 -6.09 -2.47
C ASN A 136 -3.21 -7.19 -2.37
N GLY A 137 -2.47 -7.45 -3.44
CA GLY A 137 -1.34 -8.38 -3.39
C GLY A 137 -1.04 -9.09 -4.69
N PHE A 138 -0.18 -10.10 -4.58
CA PHE A 138 0.25 -10.93 -5.71
C PHE A 138 -0.60 -12.17 -5.84
N TYR A 139 -0.94 -12.48 -7.09
CA TYR A 139 -1.79 -13.59 -7.45
C TYR A 139 -1.18 -14.39 -8.60
N THR A 140 -1.70 -15.58 -8.84
CA THR A 140 -1.35 -16.42 -9.99
C THR A 140 -2.61 -16.89 -10.68
N LEU A 141 -2.72 -16.57 -11.97
CA LEU A 141 -3.64 -17.23 -12.87
C LEU A 141 -2.98 -18.53 -13.33
N ARG A 142 -3.55 -19.67 -12.95
CA ARG A 142 -3.06 -20.97 -13.39
C ARG A 142 -4.04 -21.55 -14.40
N ILE A 143 -3.54 -21.81 -15.61
CA ILE A 143 -4.26 -22.50 -16.67
C ILE A 143 -3.76 -23.94 -16.74
N ILE A 144 -4.68 -24.89 -16.61
CA ILE A 144 -4.42 -26.33 -16.63
C ILE A 144 -5.13 -26.91 -17.86
N LEU A 145 -4.35 -27.49 -18.76
CA LEU A 145 -4.77 -28.08 -20.03
C LEU A 145 -4.25 -29.52 -20.08
N GLY A 146 -5.03 -30.49 -19.56
CA GLY A 146 -4.53 -31.84 -19.34
C GLY A 146 -3.31 -31.85 -18.41
N ASP A 147 -2.18 -32.38 -18.88
CA ASP A 147 -0.91 -32.40 -18.14
C ASP A 147 -0.11 -31.09 -18.23
N SER A 148 -0.53 -30.16 -19.10
CA SER A 148 0.14 -28.87 -19.26
C SER A 148 -0.37 -27.87 -18.23
N VAL A 149 0.55 -27.27 -17.47
CA VAL A 149 0.25 -26.20 -16.53
C VAL A 149 1.02 -24.94 -16.92
N THR A 150 0.30 -23.85 -17.13
CA THR A 150 0.87 -22.53 -17.36
C THR A 150 0.46 -21.61 -16.22
N ASN A 151 1.44 -20.94 -15.62
CA ASN A 151 1.20 -19.96 -14.57
C ASN A 151 1.50 -18.57 -15.11
N TYR A 152 0.64 -17.62 -14.75
CA TYR A 152 0.86 -16.22 -14.98
C TYR A 152 0.77 -15.49 -13.65
N GLU A 153 1.82 -14.76 -13.31
CA GLU A 153 1.82 -13.92 -12.11
C GLU A 153 1.01 -12.66 -12.37
N MET A 154 0.39 -12.15 -11.31
CA MET A 154 -0.60 -11.08 -11.32
C MET A 154 -0.34 -10.17 -10.13
N PHE A 155 -0.60 -8.87 -10.27
CA PHE A 155 -0.52 -7.94 -9.13
C PHE A 155 -1.76 -7.05 -9.07
N LEU A 156 -2.54 -7.22 -8.01
CA LEU A 156 -3.74 -6.45 -7.73
C LEU A 156 -3.41 -5.35 -6.71
N LEU A 157 -3.53 -4.11 -7.14
CA LEU A 157 -3.66 -2.96 -6.25
C LEU A 157 -5.04 -2.36 -6.49
N LYS A 158 -5.96 -2.55 -5.54
CA LYS A 158 -7.23 -1.85 -5.46
C LYS A 158 -6.99 -0.35 -5.64
N PHE A 159 -7.34 0.12 -6.83
CA PHE A 159 -7.60 1.52 -7.16
C PHE A 159 -6.52 2.54 -6.74
N ASN A 160 -5.26 2.14 -6.64
CA ASN A 160 -4.19 3.02 -6.16
C ASN A 160 -3.59 3.85 -7.30
N TYR A 161 -4.18 5.00 -7.59
CA TYR A 161 -3.71 5.89 -8.66
C TYR A 161 -2.88 7.05 -8.12
N LEU A 162 -1.65 7.15 -8.66
CA LEU A 162 -1.11 8.40 -9.19
C LEU A 162 -0.15 8.04 -10.33
N SER A 163 -0.72 7.58 -11.45
CA SER A 163 -0.12 7.75 -12.77
C SER A 163 -0.75 9.02 -13.35
N THR A 164 0.04 9.80 -14.08
CA THR A 164 -0.17 11.20 -14.46
C THR A 164 -1.48 11.57 -15.16
N GLU A 165 -2.38 10.65 -15.50
CA GLU A 165 -3.52 10.96 -16.37
C GLU A 165 -4.81 10.22 -15.96
N ILE A 166 -5.81 11.02 -15.58
CA ILE A 166 -7.25 10.87 -15.83
C ILE A 166 -8.17 10.30 -14.72
N ASN A 167 -7.79 9.36 -13.85
CA ASN A 167 -8.71 8.87 -12.80
C ASN A 167 -8.14 8.97 -11.38
N LYS A 168 -8.86 9.62 -10.44
CA LYS A 168 -8.46 9.74 -9.03
C LYS A 168 -8.54 8.38 -8.34
N GLY A 169 -7.45 7.97 -7.70
CA GLY A 169 -7.35 6.69 -7.00
C GLY A 169 -8.15 6.66 -5.71
N VAL A 170 -8.53 5.45 -5.30
CA VAL A 170 -8.81 5.17 -3.90
C VAL A 170 -7.46 5.14 -3.17
N PRO A 171 -7.32 5.89 -2.07
CA PRO A 171 -6.10 5.87 -1.29
C PRO A 171 -5.85 4.50 -0.66
N ILE A 172 -4.57 4.15 -0.48
CA ILE A 172 -4.13 2.98 0.31
C ILE A 172 -4.75 3.04 1.70
N LYS A 173 -4.68 4.24 2.29
CA LYS A 173 -5.12 4.51 3.63
C LYS A 173 -5.54 5.97 3.74
N VAL A 174 -6.61 6.17 4.51
CA VAL A 174 -7.14 7.48 4.86
C VAL A 174 -6.89 7.69 6.34
N TYR A 175 -6.30 8.81 6.67
CA TYR A 175 -6.11 9.26 8.04
C TYR A 175 -6.92 10.52 8.24
N GLN A 176 -7.50 10.64 9.42
CA GLN A 176 -7.95 11.92 9.94
C GLN A 176 -6.84 12.44 10.86
N THR A 177 -6.53 13.72 10.75
CA THR A 177 -5.61 14.37 11.68
C THR A 177 -6.09 14.20 13.12
N GLN A 178 -5.17 13.86 14.01
CA GLN A 178 -5.43 13.81 15.45
C GLN A 178 -5.15 15.17 16.08
N THR A 179 -5.17 15.24 17.42
CA THR A 179 -4.77 16.42 18.18
C THR A 179 -3.43 16.97 17.69
N ASN A 180 -3.36 18.29 17.52
CA ASN A 180 -2.22 19.00 16.96
C ASN A 180 -1.97 18.72 15.47
N GLY A 181 -3.00 18.41 14.70
CA GLY A 181 -2.93 18.24 13.25
C GLY A 181 -2.04 17.07 12.81
N LEU A 182 -1.71 16.15 13.70
CA LEU A 182 -0.71 15.10 13.47
C LEU A 182 -1.35 13.86 12.82
N VAL A 183 -0.65 13.31 11.83
CA VAL A 183 -0.86 11.99 11.26
C VAL A 183 0.46 11.24 11.29
N VAL A 184 0.43 9.99 11.72
CA VAL A 184 1.59 9.11 11.69
C VAL A 184 1.30 7.95 10.75
N ILE A 185 2.07 7.87 9.66
CA ILE A 185 2.05 6.75 8.72
C ILE A 185 3.08 5.73 9.19
N GLN A 186 2.60 4.54 9.55
CA GLN A 186 3.45 3.46 10.02
C GLN A 186 3.95 2.61 8.83
N PRO A 187 5.10 1.93 8.93
CA PRO A 187 5.62 1.06 7.90
C PRO A 187 4.65 -0.07 7.54
N GLY A 188 3.94 -0.59 8.54
CA GLY A 188 2.88 -1.59 8.34
C GLY A 188 1.69 -1.09 7.51
N ASP A 189 1.53 0.23 7.36
CA ASP A 189 0.53 0.84 6.49
C ASP A 189 0.94 0.81 5.01
N LEU A 190 2.22 0.50 4.74
CA LEU A 190 2.83 0.55 3.42
C LEU A 190 3.53 -0.78 3.05
N PRO A 191 2.84 -1.94 3.14
CA PRO A 191 3.48 -3.25 3.02
C PRO A 191 4.06 -3.55 1.64
N TRP A 192 3.68 -2.76 0.62
CA TRP A 192 4.06 -3.00 -0.77
C TRP A 192 5.25 -2.15 -1.24
N ILE A 193 5.79 -1.26 -0.41
CA ILE A 193 6.98 -0.46 -0.76
C ILE A 193 8.16 -1.38 -1.15
N GLY A 194 8.85 -1.03 -2.23
CA GLY A 194 10.00 -1.78 -2.74
C GLY A 194 9.64 -3.02 -3.55
N ARG A 195 8.35 -3.37 -3.66
CA ARG A 195 7.90 -4.53 -4.45
C ARG A 195 7.92 -4.21 -5.94
N ARG A 196 8.44 -5.15 -6.72
CA ARG A 196 8.46 -5.10 -8.18
C ARG A 196 7.27 -5.86 -8.75
N PHE A 197 6.75 -5.37 -9.86
CA PHE A 197 5.69 -6.03 -10.61
C PHE A 197 5.81 -5.63 -12.07
N ARG A 198 5.28 -6.43 -12.98
CA ARG A 198 5.27 -6.08 -14.40
C ARG A 198 3.94 -5.45 -14.79
N LYS A 199 3.99 -4.41 -15.63
CA LYS A 199 2.78 -3.83 -16.21
C LYS A 199 2.60 -4.34 -17.63
N TYR A 200 1.40 -4.76 -17.95
CA TYR A 200 0.95 -4.97 -19.33
C TYR A 200 -0.27 -4.08 -19.62
N GLY A 201 -0.41 -3.68 -20.88
CA GLY A 201 -1.57 -2.96 -21.39
C GLY A 201 -2.77 -3.88 -21.64
N GLU A 202 -3.91 -3.30 -22.02
CA GLU A 202 -5.18 -4.02 -22.20
C GLU A 202 -5.12 -5.17 -23.23
N ALA A 203 -4.25 -5.05 -24.23
CA ALA A 203 -4.05 -6.08 -25.25
C ALA A 203 -2.87 -7.04 -24.92
N GLY A 204 -2.45 -7.13 -23.65
CA GLY A 204 -1.42 -8.07 -23.21
C GLY A 204 0.01 -7.74 -23.68
N PHE A 205 0.26 -6.53 -24.18
CA PHE A 205 1.61 -6.07 -24.50
C PHE A 205 2.34 -5.60 -23.24
N ASN A 206 3.61 -5.99 -23.12
CA ASN A 206 4.45 -5.62 -21.99
C ASN A 206 4.73 -4.10 -22.03
N LEU A 207 4.29 -3.40 -20.99
CA LEU A 207 4.55 -1.96 -20.78
C LEU A 207 5.83 -1.71 -19.98
N GLY A 208 6.50 -2.77 -19.52
CA GLY A 208 7.74 -2.74 -18.76
C GLY A 208 7.56 -3.23 -17.34
N ASP A 209 8.69 -3.36 -16.64
CA ASP A 209 8.72 -3.65 -15.21
C ASP A 209 8.51 -2.36 -14.41
N TYR A 210 7.85 -2.48 -13.28
CA TYR A 210 7.53 -1.38 -12.38
C TYR A 210 7.89 -1.73 -10.94
N LEU A 211 8.16 -0.69 -10.17
CA LEU A 211 8.53 -0.73 -8.77
C LEU A 211 7.59 0.19 -8.00
N ILE A 212 7.01 -0.31 -6.92
CA ILE A 212 6.45 0.56 -5.89
C ILE A 212 7.63 1.24 -5.21
N LYS A 213 7.81 2.53 -5.50
CA LYS A 213 8.98 3.28 -5.06
C LYS A 213 9.02 3.38 -3.55
N ASP A 214 10.19 3.69 -3.01
CA ASP A 214 10.37 4.19 -1.65
C ASP A 214 9.84 5.63 -1.53
N SER A 215 8.63 5.90 -2.04
CA SER A 215 7.93 7.17 -1.93
C SER A 215 6.42 7.00 -2.02
N ILE A 216 5.69 7.87 -1.32
CA ILE A 216 4.22 7.98 -1.39
C ILE A 216 3.81 9.35 -1.89
N ASN A 217 2.63 9.42 -2.48
CA ASN A 217 1.93 10.69 -2.66
C ASN A 217 0.90 10.83 -1.55
N ILE A 218 0.80 12.04 -1.00
CA ILE A 218 -0.24 12.42 -0.06
C ILE A 218 -1.14 13.48 -0.70
N GLU A 219 -2.44 13.35 -0.48
CA GLU A 219 -3.44 14.38 -0.74
C GLU A 219 -4.05 14.77 0.61
N VAL A 220 -3.89 16.03 1.00
CA VAL A 220 -4.52 16.59 2.20
C VAL A 220 -5.78 17.32 1.77
N VAL A 221 -6.91 16.99 2.39
CA VAL A 221 -8.24 17.52 2.10
C VAL A 221 -8.80 18.21 3.34
N LEU A 222 -9.28 19.44 3.19
CA LEU A 222 -10.02 20.18 4.22
C LEU A 222 -11.37 20.63 3.65
N ASP A 223 -12.44 20.41 4.41
CA ASP A 223 -13.82 20.79 4.07
C ASP A 223 -14.31 20.33 2.68
N ALA A 224 -13.81 19.18 2.21
CA ALA A 224 -14.09 18.57 0.90
C ALA A 224 -13.62 19.34 -0.35
N TYR A 225 -13.24 20.62 -0.26
CA TYR A 225 -12.90 21.45 -1.42
C TYR A 225 -11.43 21.88 -1.50
N TYR A 226 -10.73 22.04 -0.37
CA TYR A 226 -9.33 22.44 -0.38
C TYR A 226 -8.43 21.22 -0.44
N THR A 227 -7.60 21.11 -1.47
CA THR A 227 -6.70 19.97 -1.66
C THR A 227 -5.26 20.40 -1.87
N LYS A 228 -4.32 19.74 -1.18
CA LYS A 228 -2.88 19.91 -1.40
C LYS A 228 -2.21 18.57 -1.60
N LYS A 229 -1.36 18.48 -2.63
CA LYS A 229 -0.64 17.25 -2.98
C LYS A 229 0.85 17.39 -2.71
N ARG A 230 1.47 16.35 -2.14
CA ARG A 230 2.91 16.26 -1.91
C ARG A 230 3.40 14.84 -2.15
N THR A 231 4.60 14.69 -2.70
CA THR A 231 5.32 13.42 -2.74
C THR A 231 6.30 13.38 -1.57
N ILE A 232 6.27 12.29 -0.81
CA ILE A 232 7.18 12.04 0.31
C ILE A 232 8.07 10.86 -0.08
N TYR A 233 9.38 11.09 -0.12
CA TYR A 233 10.36 10.04 -0.31
C TYR A 233 10.73 9.46 1.06
N PHE A 234 10.87 8.15 1.20
CA PHE A 234 11.40 7.52 2.41
C PHE A 234 12.92 7.40 2.29
N ASP A 235 13.61 7.65 3.39
CA ASP A 235 15.01 7.23 3.54
C ASP A 235 15.00 6.18 4.65
N LYS A 236 15.55 4.98 4.39
CA LYS A 236 15.33 3.78 5.22
C LYS A 236 15.88 3.89 6.65
N LYS A 237 16.50 5.02 7.00
CA LYS A 237 17.26 5.20 8.25
C LYS A 237 16.81 6.38 9.13
N VAL A 238 15.81 7.18 8.72
CA VAL A 238 15.45 8.40 9.46
C VAL A 238 13.93 8.61 9.49
N ALA A 239 13.37 8.86 10.68
CA ALA A 239 12.01 9.34 10.82
C ALA A 239 11.83 10.67 10.07
N LYS A 240 10.81 10.78 9.23
CA LYS A 240 10.55 12.00 8.45
C LYS A 240 9.43 12.80 9.05
N TYR A 241 9.72 14.07 9.34
CA TYR A 241 8.75 15.07 9.76
C TYR A 241 8.42 16.01 8.60
N LEU A 242 7.14 16.13 8.27
CA LEU A 242 6.66 17.01 7.22
C LEU A 242 5.56 17.91 7.74
N THR A 243 5.72 19.22 7.58
CA THR A 243 4.64 20.18 7.81
C THR A 243 3.95 20.49 6.48
N VAL A 244 2.65 20.20 6.39
CA VAL A 244 1.81 20.58 5.26
C VAL A 244 0.97 21.77 5.66
N LYS A 245 1.25 22.93 5.06
CA LYS A 245 0.45 24.15 5.22
C LYS A 245 -0.74 24.12 4.27
N MET A 246 -1.96 24.17 4.77
CA MET A 246 -3.19 24.30 3.97
C MET A 246 -3.52 25.76 3.72
#